data_AF-A0A3D3GHH4-F1
#
_entry.id   AF-A0A3D3GHH4-F1
#
_cell.length_a   1.000
_cell.length_b   1.000
_cell.length_c   1.000
_cell.angle_alpha   90.00
_cell.angle_beta   90.00
_cell.angle_gamma   90.00
#
_symmetry.space_group_name_H-M   'P 1'
#
loop_
_entity.id
_entity.type
_entity.pdbx_description
1 polymer ?
#
loop_
_entity_poly.entity_id
_entity_poly.type
_entity_poly.pdbx_seq_one_letter_code
_entity_poly.pdbx_strand_id
1 'polypeptide(L)'
;MRRELMNMNTTIRIAKVTCEVYKSLAPLAIASLRKQNIEHVHAHSRRAVVLREQSTFSFLPTITGLDEDPAEVLEFYLPWSQAEQVLKTVVREVNLSAPGRGSIYAEEVQLRNPEGVDFINSNVTLSGDAQPELILTELASINCVVQRGQGNEIARHALEAGTNVPAISFGLGTGLRNKLGLIRVTIPAEKELVNVIVHAQDRDEIMNALIQAGRLDQPGNGFIGASPVGFGVLNPKTFRGKQRYSASMEQVITAIDQLKTGTEWRKKTVSLQRSDVYLKKSFLHDLLNMTLICNEGKSSDIVNAAISAGAGGATISKIKYSTMTASKHAVSPAREAISMGVSPKSVEAIIHAIEAAGAFGSDTACIVETKPLPLACTYLGK
;
A
#
# COMPACT_ATOMS: atom_id res chain seq x y z
N MET A 1 -18.60 20.41 35.17
CA MET A 1 -18.14 19.05 35.54
C MET A 1 -19.05 18.01 34.87
N ARG A 2 -19.04 17.97 33.52
CA ARG A 2 -19.78 17.02 32.66
C ARG A 2 -18.95 16.82 31.37
N ARG A 3 -17.71 16.37 31.55
CA ARG A 3 -16.75 16.00 30.50
C ARG A 3 -16.01 14.76 30.99
N GLU A 4 -16.75 13.68 31.20
CA GLU A 4 -16.20 12.37 31.58
C GLU A 4 -17.28 11.35 31.24
N LEU A 5 -17.24 10.92 29.97
CA LEU A 5 -17.90 9.79 29.30
C LEU A 5 -17.85 10.11 27.79
N MET A 6 -16.64 10.38 27.29
CA MET A 6 -16.38 10.51 25.86
C MET A 6 -15.97 9.10 25.39
N ASN A 7 -16.82 8.48 24.56
CA ASN A 7 -16.77 7.09 24.12
C ASN A 7 -15.36 6.52 23.90
N MET A 8 -14.96 5.59 24.76
CA MET A 8 -13.68 4.86 24.75
C MET A 8 -13.59 3.73 23.69
N ASN A 9 -14.41 3.78 22.63
CA ASN A 9 -14.57 2.65 21.68
C ASN A 9 -14.87 3.07 20.23
N THR A 10 -14.72 4.36 19.88
CA THR A 10 -15.22 4.86 18.60
C THR A 10 -14.18 4.67 17.49
N THR A 11 -14.43 3.70 16.63
CA THR A 11 -13.81 3.59 15.31
C THR A 11 -14.21 4.80 14.46
N ILE A 12 -13.25 5.50 13.88
CA ILE A 12 -13.48 6.71 13.09
C ILE A 12 -13.19 6.41 11.62
N ARG A 13 -14.11 6.77 10.72
CA ARG A 13 -13.86 6.73 9.27
C ARG A 13 -12.99 7.92 8.87
N ILE A 14 -11.87 7.67 8.21
CA ILE A 14 -10.88 8.69 7.90
C ILE A 14 -10.15 8.40 6.60
N ALA A 15 -9.50 9.40 6.00
CA ALA A 15 -8.59 9.16 4.90
C ALA A 15 -7.23 8.72 5.43
N LYS A 16 -6.70 7.65 4.86
CA LYS A 16 -5.27 7.35 4.85
C LYS A 16 -4.72 7.81 3.51
N VAL A 17 -3.81 8.77 3.53
CA VAL A 17 -3.09 9.19 2.33
C VAL A 17 -1.74 8.50 2.31
N THR A 18 -1.42 7.89 1.18
CA THR A 18 -0.12 7.28 0.91
C THR A 18 0.56 8.05 -0.21
N CYS A 19 1.69 8.68 0.10
CA CYS A 19 2.54 9.39 -0.85
C CYS A 19 3.83 8.59 -1.05
N GLU A 20 3.96 7.94 -2.20
CA GLU A 20 5.15 7.21 -2.60
C GLU A 20 5.98 8.05 -3.55
N VAL A 21 7.21 8.40 -3.16
CA VAL A 21 8.10 9.23 -3.96
C VAL A 21 9.48 8.62 -4.06
N TYR A 22 10.23 8.96 -5.10
CA TYR A 22 11.63 8.56 -5.17
C TYR A 22 12.42 9.21 -4.03
N LYS A 23 13.44 8.52 -3.53
CA LYS A 23 14.18 8.92 -2.32
C LYS A 23 14.78 10.33 -2.42
N SER A 24 15.15 10.78 -3.62
CA SER A 24 15.63 12.15 -3.87
C SER A 24 14.56 13.23 -3.67
N LEU A 25 13.28 12.88 -3.77
CA LEU A 25 12.14 13.77 -3.65
C LEU A 25 11.49 13.73 -2.27
N ALA A 26 11.84 12.75 -1.42
CA ALA A 26 11.29 12.61 -0.08
C ALA A 26 11.46 13.88 0.79
N PRO A 27 12.61 14.58 0.81
CA PRO A 27 12.75 15.82 1.57
C PRO A 27 11.76 16.92 1.11
N LEU A 28 11.48 16.99 -0.19
CA LEU A 28 10.53 17.95 -0.76
C LEU A 28 9.08 17.60 -0.38
N ALA A 29 8.72 16.31 -0.45
CA ALA A 29 7.42 15.83 -0.01
C ALA A 29 7.19 16.10 1.49
N ILE A 30 8.18 15.79 2.33
CA ILE A 30 8.13 16.10 3.78
C ILE A 30 7.98 17.60 4.02
N ALA A 31 8.73 18.45 3.31
CA ALA A 31 8.59 19.90 3.43
C ALA A 31 7.18 20.38 3.05
N SER A 32 6.57 19.78 2.02
CA SER A 32 5.20 20.07 1.61
C SER A 32 4.16 19.68 2.66
N LEU A 33 4.31 18.50 3.25
CA LEU A 33 3.45 18.03 4.35
C LEU A 33 3.55 18.97 5.57
N ARG A 34 4.77 19.41 5.93
CA ARG A 34 4.99 20.33 7.04
C ARG A 34 4.32 21.69 6.84
N LYS A 35 4.39 22.26 5.64
CA LYS A 35 3.70 23.53 5.31
C LYS A 35 2.18 23.44 5.49
N GLN A 36 1.63 22.25 5.30
CA GLN A 36 0.20 21.96 5.44
C GLN A 36 -0.19 21.54 6.85
N ASN A 37 0.74 21.65 7.81
CA ASN A 37 0.56 21.22 9.19
C ASN A 37 0.18 19.72 9.32
N ILE A 38 0.74 18.89 8.44
CA ILE A 38 0.70 17.43 8.59
C ILE A 38 1.87 17.05 9.51
N GLU A 39 1.53 16.81 10.77
CA GLU A 39 2.48 16.55 11.85
C GLU A 39 2.80 15.06 11.97
N HIS A 40 1.79 14.19 11.93
CA HIS A 40 1.90 12.76 12.19
C HIS A 40 2.07 12.00 10.88
N VAL A 41 3.28 11.48 10.64
CA VAL A 41 3.62 10.75 9.42
C VAL A 41 4.36 9.46 9.75
N HIS A 42 3.90 8.35 9.20
CA HIS A 42 4.64 7.09 9.13
C HIS A 42 5.42 7.02 7.82
N ALA A 43 6.66 6.56 7.88
CA ALA A 43 7.54 6.46 6.75
C ALA A 43 8.19 5.07 6.66
N HIS A 44 8.27 4.51 5.45
CA HIS A 44 9.02 3.28 5.21
C HIS A 44 9.72 3.30 3.87
N SER A 45 10.89 2.68 3.83
CA SER A 45 11.69 2.58 2.61
C SER A 45 11.17 1.49 1.69
N ARG A 46 11.04 1.80 0.40
CA ARG A 46 10.63 0.90 -0.67
C ARG A 46 11.64 0.95 -1.82
N ARG A 47 11.45 0.06 -2.79
CA ARG A 47 12.09 0.09 -4.11
C ARG A 47 11.00 0.20 -5.17
N ALA A 48 11.10 1.21 -6.03
CA ALA A 48 10.25 1.35 -7.20
C ALA A 48 10.88 0.58 -8.37
N VAL A 49 10.10 -0.29 -9.02
CA VAL A 49 10.60 -1.15 -10.11
C VAL A 49 10.20 -0.59 -11.46
N VAL A 50 11.18 -0.35 -12.33
CA VAL A 50 10.97 0.21 -13.67
C VAL A 50 11.58 -0.68 -14.75
N LEU A 51 11.05 -0.63 -15.98
CA LEU A 51 11.61 -1.37 -17.10
C LEU A 51 12.77 -0.60 -17.73
N ARG A 52 13.87 -1.31 -17.97
CA ARG A 52 15.02 -0.80 -18.73
C ARG A 52 15.19 -1.56 -20.02
N GLU A 53 15.32 -0.82 -21.12
CA GLU A 53 15.70 -1.38 -22.40
C GLU A 53 17.23 -1.53 -22.45
N GLN A 54 17.72 -2.75 -22.66
CA GLN A 54 19.12 -3.06 -22.84
C GLN A 54 19.37 -3.47 -24.30
N SER A 55 20.12 -2.63 -25.03
CA SER A 55 20.63 -2.97 -26.35
C SER A 55 22.06 -3.47 -26.21
N THR A 56 22.24 -4.79 -26.30
CA THR A 56 23.56 -5.43 -26.22
C THR A 56 24.34 -5.27 -27.54
N PHE A 57 23.63 -5.25 -28.69
CA PHE A 57 24.16 -4.96 -30.03
C PHE A 57 23.05 -4.38 -30.92
N SER A 58 23.40 -3.53 -31.90
CA SER A 58 22.45 -2.80 -32.77
C SER A 58 21.60 -3.70 -33.69
N PHE A 59 21.97 -4.96 -33.89
CA PHE A 59 21.31 -5.91 -34.78
C PHE A 59 20.50 -7.00 -34.06
N LEU A 60 20.55 -7.07 -32.73
CA LEU A 60 19.79 -8.04 -31.93
C LEU A 60 18.51 -7.39 -31.37
N PRO A 61 17.44 -8.19 -31.15
CA PRO A 61 16.24 -7.70 -30.49
C PRO A 61 16.56 -7.17 -29.09
N THR A 62 15.95 -6.03 -28.73
CA THR A 62 16.22 -5.42 -27.44
C THR A 62 15.65 -6.24 -26.29
N ILE A 63 16.45 -6.44 -25.25
CA ILE A 63 16.06 -7.19 -24.05
C ILE A 63 15.60 -6.19 -22.99
N THR A 64 14.51 -6.50 -22.27
CA THR A 64 14.00 -5.68 -21.18
C THR A 64 14.52 -6.19 -19.82
N GLY A 65 15.39 -5.39 -19.19
CA GLY A 65 15.82 -5.54 -17.81
C GLY A 65 14.87 -4.84 -16.82
N LEU A 66 15.12 -5.05 -15.53
CA LEU A 66 14.53 -4.27 -14.44
C LEU A 66 15.61 -3.38 -13.84
N ASP A 67 15.26 -2.13 -13.55
CA ASP A 67 16.02 -1.27 -12.65
C ASP A 67 15.18 -1.02 -11.39
N GLU A 68 15.85 -0.81 -10.26
CA GLU A 68 15.23 -0.52 -8.97
C GLU A 68 15.69 0.85 -8.49
N ASP A 69 14.74 1.77 -8.31
CA ASP A 69 15.02 3.07 -7.73
C ASP A 69 14.64 3.06 -6.24
N PRO A 70 15.47 3.61 -5.34
CA PRO A 70 15.09 3.76 -3.95
C PRO A 70 13.90 4.73 -3.85
N ALA A 71 12.86 4.32 -3.12
CA ALA A 71 11.66 5.09 -2.89
C ALA A 71 11.37 5.21 -1.38
N GLU A 72 10.63 6.25 -1.02
CA GLU A 72 10.13 6.48 0.33
C GLU A 72 8.62 6.66 0.27
N VAL A 73 7.94 6.00 1.19
CA VAL A 73 6.49 6.09 1.31
C VAL A 73 6.16 6.79 2.59
N LEU A 74 5.33 7.82 2.48
CA LEU A 74 4.82 8.63 3.58
C LEU A 74 3.33 8.35 3.72
N GLU A 75 2.92 7.77 4.85
CA GLU A 75 1.54 7.47 5.20
C GLU A 75 1.08 8.38 6.34
N PHE A 76 -0.10 8.97 6.20
CA PHE A 76 -0.68 9.83 7.24
C PHE A 76 -2.20 9.81 7.19
N TYR A 77 -2.82 10.14 8.33
CA TYR A 77 -4.27 10.13 8.50
C TYR A 77 -4.81 11.55 8.65
N LEU A 78 -5.93 11.86 7.99
CA LEU A 78 -6.61 13.17 8.03
C LEU A 78 -8.08 13.06 7.62
N PRO A 79 -8.95 14.02 7.98
CA PRO A 79 -10.36 14.00 7.59
C PRO A 79 -10.56 13.83 6.08
N TRP A 80 -11.49 12.97 5.66
CA TRP A 80 -11.74 12.66 4.24
C TRP A 80 -12.01 13.91 3.39
N SER A 81 -12.77 14.87 3.93
CA SER A 81 -13.10 16.13 3.25
C SER A 81 -11.89 17.02 2.94
N GLN A 82 -10.76 16.79 3.61
CA GLN A 82 -9.53 17.58 3.43
C GLN A 82 -8.49 16.85 2.56
N ALA A 83 -8.63 15.54 2.37
CA ALA A 83 -7.63 14.70 1.73
C ALA A 83 -7.30 15.13 0.30
N GLU A 84 -8.30 15.51 -0.50
CA GLU A 84 -8.09 15.91 -1.90
C GLU A 84 -7.26 17.19 -2.02
N GLN A 85 -7.55 18.20 -1.19
CA GLN A 85 -6.83 19.47 -1.23
C GLN A 85 -5.39 19.34 -0.73
N VAL A 86 -5.17 18.48 0.28
CA VAL A 86 -3.81 18.16 0.74
C VAL A 86 -3.03 17.46 -0.36
N LEU A 87 -3.65 16.46 -0.98
CA LEU A 87 -3.05 15.70 -2.07
C LEU A 87 -2.66 16.61 -3.23
N LYS A 88 -3.56 17.48 -3.71
CA LYS A 88 -3.29 18.46 -4.79
C LYS A 88 -2.12 19.39 -4.45
N THR A 89 -1.99 19.80 -3.20
CA THR A 89 -0.87 20.65 -2.79
C THR A 89 0.46 19.89 -2.86
N VAL A 90 0.50 18.63 -2.41
CA VAL A 90 1.70 17.79 -2.51
C VAL A 90 2.04 17.49 -3.98
N VAL A 91 1.04 17.16 -4.81
CA VAL A 91 1.22 16.90 -6.25
C VAL A 91 1.87 18.09 -6.92
N ARG A 92 1.39 19.31 -6.67
CA ARG A 92 1.98 20.55 -7.22
C ARG A 92 3.40 20.82 -6.73
N GLU A 93 3.62 20.81 -5.41
CA GLU A 93 4.92 21.18 -4.84
C GLU A 93 6.01 20.15 -5.17
N VAL A 94 5.65 18.86 -5.22
CA VAL A 94 6.56 17.77 -5.58
C VAL A 94 6.54 17.50 -7.10
N ASN A 95 5.65 18.14 -7.86
CA ASN A 95 5.41 17.91 -9.29
C ASN A 95 5.12 16.43 -9.62
N LEU A 96 4.25 15.75 -8.86
CA LEU A 96 3.98 14.31 -9.05
C LEU A 96 3.29 13.96 -10.37
N SER A 97 2.71 14.95 -11.05
CA SER A 97 2.14 14.80 -12.39
C SER A 97 3.19 14.48 -13.47
N ALA A 98 4.47 14.77 -13.19
CA ALA A 98 5.55 14.39 -14.09
C ALA A 98 5.99 12.93 -13.85
N PRO A 99 6.19 12.12 -14.92
CA PRO A 99 6.58 10.72 -14.80
C PRO A 99 7.87 10.51 -14.00
N GLY A 100 7.95 9.39 -13.28
CA GLY A 100 9.14 9.00 -12.53
C GLY A 100 9.38 9.82 -11.26
N ARG A 101 8.31 10.36 -10.65
CA ARG A 101 8.41 11.14 -9.41
C ARG A 101 7.67 10.52 -8.23
N GLY A 102 6.67 9.70 -8.51
CA GLY A 102 5.92 9.02 -7.47
C GLY A 102 4.43 8.97 -7.73
N SER A 103 3.71 8.36 -6.79
CA SER A 103 2.25 8.32 -6.75
C SER A 103 1.78 8.87 -5.42
N ILE A 104 0.60 9.47 -5.38
CA ILE A 104 -0.08 9.82 -4.14
C ILE A 104 -1.56 9.49 -4.26
N TYR A 105 -2.12 8.83 -3.26
CA TYR A 105 -3.51 8.38 -3.29
C TYR A 105 -4.12 8.32 -1.89
N ALA A 106 -5.44 8.39 -1.83
CA ALA A 106 -6.23 8.35 -0.61
C ALA A 106 -7.11 7.08 -0.57
N GLU A 107 -7.02 6.37 0.55
CA GLU A 107 -7.87 5.22 0.87
C GLU A 107 -8.76 5.56 2.06
N GLU A 108 -9.99 5.09 2.06
CA GLU A 108 -10.86 5.21 3.23
C GLU A 108 -10.56 4.07 4.19
N VAL A 109 -10.31 4.42 5.46
CA VAL A 109 -10.00 3.46 6.52
C VAL A 109 -10.81 3.74 7.76
N GLN A 110 -11.02 2.70 8.55
CA GLN A 110 -11.53 2.77 9.90
C GLN A 110 -10.36 2.73 10.86
N LEU A 111 -10.18 3.80 11.65
CA LEU A 111 -9.06 3.94 12.57
C LEU A 111 -9.54 3.92 14.02
N ARG A 112 -8.82 3.17 14.86
CA ARG A 112 -8.93 3.17 16.32
C ARG A 112 -7.58 3.52 16.93
N ASN A 113 -7.55 4.62 17.67
CA ASN A 113 -6.36 5.10 18.38
C ASN A 113 -6.28 4.53 19.81
N PRO A 114 -5.07 4.37 20.39
CA PRO A 114 -4.93 4.10 21.81
C PRO A 114 -5.28 5.36 22.62
N GLU A 115 -5.60 5.18 23.89
CA GLU A 115 -6.00 6.28 24.77
C GLU A 115 -4.88 7.34 24.90
N GLY A 116 -5.26 8.61 24.79
CA GLY A 116 -4.35 9.73 24.99
C GLY A 116 -3.32 9.95 23.88
N VAL A 117 -3.35 9.20 22.78
CA VAL A 117 -2.50 9.43 21.60
C VAL A 117 -3.37 9.59 20.37
N ASP A 118 -3.22 10.71 19.67
CA ASP A 118 -3.88 10.94 18.40
C ASP A 118 -2.85 10.91 17.27
N PHE A 119 -3.16 10.16 16.21
CA PHE A 119 -2.36 10.07 14.98
C PHE A 119 -3.03 10.80 13.82
N ILE A 120 -4.17 11.45 14.06
CA ILE A 120 -4.96 12.14 13.05
C ILE A 120 -4.48 13.59 12.92
N ASN A 121 -4.14 13.98 11.70
CA ASN A 121 -3.82 15.36 11.36
C ASN A 121 -5.12 16.15 11.16
N SER A 122 -5.72 16.62 12.24
CA SER A 122 -7.00 17.35 12.21
C SER A 122 -6.86 18.84 11.87
N ASN A 123 -5.70 19.44 12.14
CA ASN A 123 -5.45 20.87 11.99
C ASN A 123 -4.71 21.20 10.69
N VAL A 124 -5.22 20.72 9.56
CA VAL A 124 -4.57 20.90 8.26
C VAL A 124 -4.67 22.35 7.79
N THR A 125 -3.56 22.89 7.27
CA THR A 125 -3.55 24.19 6.58
C THR A 125 -3.82 23.99 5.09
N LEU A 126 -5.04 24.36 4.70
CA LEU A 126 -5.53 24.22 3.33
C LEU A 126 -5.12 25.45 2.50
N SER A 127 -4.35 25.23 1.43
CA SER A 127 -3.92 26.30 0.52
C SER A 127 -5.01 26.59 -0.52
N GLY A 128 -5.38 27.86 -0.72
CA GLY A 128 -6.44 28.28 -1.67
C GLY A 128 -6.14 28.02 -3.16
N ASP A 129 -7.22 27.85 -3.93
CA ASP A 129 -7.35 27.51 -5.37
C ASP A 129 -6.16 26.82 -6.03
N ALA A 130 -6.20 25.48 -6.00
CA ALA A 130 -5.40 24.64 -6.87
C ALA A 130 -5.96 24.70 -8.30
N GLN A 131 -5.08 24.87 -9.29
CA GLN A 131 -5.44 24.62 -10.68
C GLN A 131 -5.98 23.19 -10.83
N PRO A 132 -6.83 22.91 -11.84
CA PRO A 132 -7.33 21.56 -12.07
C PRO A 132 -6.17 20.61 -12.41
N GLU A 133 -5.70 19.88 -11.40
CA GLU A 133 -4.85 18.71 -11.59
C GLU A 133 -5.72 17.48 -11.87
N LEU A 134 -5.25 16.63 -12.80
CA LEU A 134 -5.94 15.38 -13.10
C LEU A 134 -5.81 14.44 -11.90
N ILE A 135 -6.88 14.34 -11.12
CA ILE A 135 -7.03 13.35 -10.06
C ILE A 135 -7.83 12.18 -10.61
N LEU A 136 -7.23 10.99 -10.60
CA LEU A 136 -7.91 9.77 -11.02
C LEU A 136 -8.81 9.26 -9.89
N THR A 137 -9.99 8.79 -10.25
CA THR A 137 -10.95 8.11 -9.37
C THR A 137 -11.10 6.65 -9.82
N GLU A 138 -11.92 5.87 -9.11
CA GLU A 138 -12.19 4.46 -9.43
C GLU A 138 -10.88 3.64 -9.50
N LEU A 139 -10.10 3.71 -8.43
CA LEU A 139 -8.80 3.05 -8.33
C LEU A 139 -8.89 1.83 -7.40
N ALA A 140 -7.94 0.91 -7.55
CA ALA A 140 -7.75 -0.21 -6.64
C ALA A 140 -6.25 -0.41 -6.34
N SER A 141 -5.95 -0.77 -5.09
CA SER A 141 -4.63 -1.21 -4.68
C SER A 141 -4.59 -2.73 -4.67
N ILE A 142 -3.62 -3.33 -5.37
CA ILE A 142 -3.34 -4.77 -5.36
C ILE A 142 -2.06 -4.97 -4.55
N ASN A 143 -2.18 -5.70 -3.44
CA ASN A 143 -1.09 -5.99 -2.52
C ASN A 143 -0.77 -7.48 -2.58
N CYS A 144 0.45 -7.82 -3.03
CA CYS A 144 0.97 -9.18 -3.04
C CYS A 144 2.02 -9.33 -1.94
N VAL A 145 1.92 -10.38 -1.13
CA VAL A 145 2.94 -10.81 -0.19
C VAL A 145 3.54 -12.10 -0.73
N VAL A 146 4.79 -12.06 -1.19
CA VAL A 146 5.50 -13.19 -1.79
C VAL A 146 6.75 -13.56 -1.00
N GLN A 147 7.37 -14.70 -1.32
CA GLN A 147 8.65 -15.05 -0.73
C GLN A 147 9.74 -14.07 -1.17
N ARG A 148 10.75 -13.87 -0.31
CA ARG A 148 11.92 -13.06 -0.64
C ARG A 148 12.55 -13.53 -1.97
N GLY A 149 12.76 -12.60 -2.89
CA GLY A 149 13.35 -12.86 -4.21
C GLY A 149 12.32 -13.00 -5.34
N GLN A 150 11.03 -13.12 -5.03
CA GLN A 150 9.95 -13.22 -6.02
C GLN A 150 9.31 -11.87 -6.36
N GLY A 151 9.56 -10.82 -5.58
CA GLY A 151 8.92 -9.51 -5.77
C GLY A 151 9.19 -8.90 -7.15
N ASN A 152 10.40 -9.06 -7.66
CA ASN A 152 10.79 -8.53 -8.98
C ASN A 152 10.07 -9.24 -10.14
N GLU A 153 9.81 -10.55 -10.00
CA GLU A 153 9.04 -11.31 -10.98
C GLU A 153 7.59 -10.81 -11.03
N ILE A 154 6.96 -10.64 -9.87
CA ILE A 154 5.62 -10.05 -9.76
C ILE A 154 5.58 -8.64 -10.34
N ALA A 155 6.55 -7.79 -9.99
CA ALA A 155 6.61 -6.42 -10.48
C ALA A 155 6.79 -6.35 -12.00
N ARG A 156 7.62 -7.24 -12.59
CA ARG A 156 7.75 -7.38 -14.04
C ARG A 156 6.42 -7.72 -14.69
N HIS A 157 5.72 -8.74 -14.19
CA HIS A 157 4.43 -9.14 -14.73
C HIS A 157 3.37 -8.05 -14.59
N ALA A 158 3.37 -7.29 -13.49
CA ALA A 158 2.51 -6.12 -13.32
C ALA A 158 2.79 -5.06 -14.40
N LEU A 159 4.06 -4.70 -14.59
CA LEU A 159 4.48 -3.74 -15.61
C LEU A 159 4.13 -4.23 -17.03
N GLU A 160 4.31 -5.51 -17.33
CA GLU A 160 3.95 -6.11 -18.62
C GLU A 160 2.44 -6.11 -18.87
N ALA A 161 1.63 -6.28 -17.81
CA ALA A 161 0.18 -6.11 -17.85
C ALA A 161 -0.27 -4.64 -18.01
N GLY A 162 0.66 -3.68 -17.99
CA GLY A 162 0.36 -2.27 -18.21
C GLY A 162 0.00 -1.48 -16.95
N THR A 163 0.35 -1.99 -15.77
CA THR A 163 0.09 -1.29 -14.50
C THR A 163 0.96 -0.05 -14.33
N ASN A 164 0.63 0.77 -13.33
CA ASN A 164 1.53 1.80 -12.80
C ASN A 164 2.77 1.16 -12.15
N VAL A 165 3.79 1.98 -11.88
CA VAL A 165 5.07 1.55 -11.30
C VAL A 165 4.85 0.82 -9.97
N PRO A 166 5.21 -0.47 -9.85
CA PRO A 166 5.10 -1.23 -8.61
C PRO A 166 6.10 -0.79 -7.56
N ALA A 167 5.68 -0.93 -6.31
CA ALA A 167 6.48 -0.67 -5.12
C ALA A 167 6.78 -1.98 -4.39
N ILE A 168 8.05 -2.23 -4.05
CA ILE A 168 8.46 -3.40 -3.28
C ILE A 168 9.00 -2.98 -1.92
N SER A 169 8.52 -3.64 -0.87
CA SER A 169 9.03 -3.52 0.50
C SER A 169 9.30 -4.88 1.11
N PHE A 170 10.00 -4.90 2.25
CA PHE A 170 10.32 -6.14 2.96
C PHE A 170 9.47 -6.27 4.22
N GLY A 171 9.14 -7.52 4.55
CA GLY A 171 8.48 -7.85 5.79
C GLY A 171 8.79 -9.28 6.25
N LEU A 172 8.25 -9.63 7.40
CA LEU A 172 8.37 -10.94 8.02
C LEU A 172 6.99 -11.58 8.13
N GLY A 173 6.82 -12.72 7.47
CA GLY A 173 5.62 -13.54 7.53
C GLY A 173 5.57 -14.35 8.83
N THR A 174 4.40 -14.32 9.46
CA THR A 174 4.06 -15.02 10.70
C THR A 174 2.70 -15.72 10.57
N GLY A 175 2.41 -16.71 11.42
CA GLY A 175 1.15 -17.47 11.39
C GLY A 175 1.35 -18.98 11.34
N LEU A 176 0.76 -19.67 10.36
CA LEU A 176 0.79 -21.14 10.26
C LEU A 176 2.22 -21.68 10.40
N ARG A 177 3.20 -21.03 9.77
CA ARG A 177 4.63 -21.32 9.90
C ARG A 177 5.10 -21.47 11.35
N ASN A 178 4.65 -20.61 12.25
CA ASN A 178 5.06 -20.61 13.65
C ASN A 178 4.50 -21.81 14.44
N LYS A 179 3.46 -22.47 13.91
CA LYS A 179 2.83 -23.67 14.47
C LYS A 179 3.43 -24.99 13.93
N LEU A 180 4.34 -24.95 12.95
CA LEU A 180 4.88 -26.14 12.26
C LEU A 180 6.11 -26.79 12.93
N GLY A 181 6.50 -26.39 14.15
CA GLY A 181 7.64 -27.00 14.85
C GLY A 181 8.95 -26.93 14.04
N LEU A 182 9.71 -28.04 13.95
CA LEU A 182 10.96 -28.09 13.18
C LEU A 182 10.75 -27.89 11.66
N ILE A 183 9.58 -28.23 11.12
CA ILE A 183 9.27 -28.08 9.69
C ILE A 183 9.28 -26.60 9.28
N ARG A 184 9.11 -25.67 10.23
CA ARG A 184 9.20 -24.22 10.02
C ARG A 184 10.47 -23.77 9.27
N VAL A 185 11.58 -24.50 9.36
CA VAL A 185 12.85 -24.16 8.71
C VAL A 185 12.75 -24.19 7.18
N THR A 186 11.82 -24.96 6.61
CA THR A 186 11.64 -25.08 5.16
C THR A 186 10.88 -23.92 4.53
N ILE A 187 10.23 -23.07 5.34
CA ILE A 187 9.46 -21.92 4.87
C ILE A 187 10.19 -20.64 5.28
N PRO A 188 10.68 -19.81 4.34
CA PRO A 188 11.29 -18.53 4.66
C PRO A 188 10.32 -17.60 5.40
N ALA A 189 10.81 -16.99 6.48
CA ALA A 189 10.07 -15.94 7.19
C ALA A 189 10.06 -14.63 6.38
N GLU A 190 11.14 -14.35 5.66
CA GLU A 190 11.27 -13.13 4.87
C GLU A 190 10.31 -13.12 3.69
N LYS A 191 9.62 -11.99 3.55
CA LYS A 191 8.64 -11.72 2.49
C LYS A 191 9.00 -10.43 1.77
N GLU A 192 8.58 -10.36 0.53
CA GLU A 192 8.49 -9.11 -0.23
C GLU A 192 7.02 -8.74 -0.39
N LEU A 193 6.68 -7.49 -0.09
CA LEU A 193 5.35 -6.94 -0.30
C LEU A 193 5.40 -6.07 -1.56
N VAL A 194 4.67 -6.48 -2.58
CA VAL A 194 4.53 -5.77 -3.85
C VAL A 194 3.17 -5.06 -3.88
N ASN A 195 3.18 -3.73 -3.95
CA ASN A 195 1.98 -2.91 -4.08
C ASN A 195 1.89 -2.31 -5.48
N VAL A 196 0.72 -2.41 -6.08
CA VAL A 196 0.42 -1.87 -7.41
C VAL A 196 -0.92 -1.15 -7.36
N ILE A 197 -0.98 0.08 -7.86
CA ILE A 197 -2.24 0.81 -8.01
C ILE A 197 -2.70 0.71 -9.47
N VAL A 198 -3.97 0.39 -9.67
CA VAL A 198 -4.60 0.15 -10.97
C VAL A 198 -5.96 0.84 -11.04
N HIS A 199 -6.54 0.95 -12.23
CA HIS A 199 -7.96 1.28 -12.35
C HIS A 199 -8.79 0.10 -11.84
N ALA A 200 -9.88 0.38 -11.13
CA ALA A 200 -10.75 -0.63 -10.53
C ALA A 200 -11.32 -1.61 -11.58
N GLN A 201 -11.53 -1.15 -12.82
CA GLN A 201 -11.98 -1.99 -13.93
C GLN A 201 -10.96 -3.07 -14.35
N ASP A 202 -9.67 -2.81 -14.20
CA ASP A 202 -8.58 -3.71 -14.62
C ASP A 202 -8.14 -4.64 -13.47
N ARG A 203 -8.68 -4.41 -12.26
CA ARG A 203 -8.29 -5.08 -11.01
C ARG A 203 -8.27 -6.60 -11.15
N ASP A 204 -9.35 -7.19 -11.66
CA ASP A 204 -9.51 -8.65 -11.68
C ASP A 204 -8.58 -9.30 -12.71
N GLU A 205 -8.37 -8.66 -13.85
CA GLU A 205 -7.44 -9.13 -14.89
C GLU A 205 -6.00 -9.12 -14.39
N ILE A 206 -5.57 -7.98 -13.85
CA ILE A 206 -4.22 -7.82 -13.32
C ILE A 206 -4.01 -8.77 -12.14
N MET A 207 -4.95 -8.85 -11.20
CA MET A 207 -4.86 -9.76 -10.05
C MET A 207 -4.70 -11.22 -10.51
N ASN A 208 -5.41 -11.64 -11.55
CA ASN A 208 -5.25 -12.99 -12.09
C ASN A 208 -3.91 -13.26 -12.75
N ALA A 209 -3.38 -12.28 -13.49
CA ALA A 209 -2.03 -12.37 -14.05
C ALA A 209 -0.98 -12.54 -12.93
N LEU A 210 -1.10 -11.76 -11.85
CA LEU A 210 -0.18 -11.83 -10.71
C LEU A 210 -0.32 -13.13 -9.90
N ILE A 211 -1.54 -13.66 -9.73
CA ILE A 211 -1.76 -14.97 -9.10
C ILE A 211 -1.03 -16.07 -9.88
N GLN A 212 -1.10 -16.03 -11.21
CA GLN A 212 -0.45 -17.04 -12.07
C GLN A 212 1.07 -16.92 -12.00
N ALA A 213 1.60 -15.69 -12.12
CA ALA A 213 3.02 -15.42 -12.01
C ALA A 213 3.58 -15.89 -10.65
N GLY A 214 2.92 -15.51 -9.55
CA GLY A 214 3.35 -15.87 -8.20
C GLY A 214 2.96 -17.27 -7.74
N ARG A 215 2.14 -18.00 -8.50
CA ARG A 215 1.51 -19.27 -8.09
C ARG A 215 0.91 -19.16 -6.68
N LEU A 216 0.21 -18.06 -6.40
CA LEU A 216 -0.20 -17.65 -5.05
C LEU A 216 -1.30 -18.54 -4.45
N ASP A 217 -1.93 -19.35 -5.29
CA ASP A 217 -2.87 -20.40 -4.93
C ASP A 217 -2.19 -21.71 -4.49
N GLN A 218 -0.86 -21.78 -4.44
CA GLN A 218 -0.10 -22.94 -4.00
C GLN A 218 0.52 -22.76 -2.60
N PRO A 219 0.75 -23.86 -1.85
CA PRO A 219 1.23 -23.80 -0.47
C PRO A 219 2.51 -22.98 -0.31
N GLY A 220 2.49 -22.01 0.59
CA GLY A 220 3.68 -21.24 0.96
C GLY A 220 4.10 -20.13 -0.02
N ASN A 221 3.43 -19.99 -1.16
CA ASN A 221 3.81 -19.00 -2.18
C ASN A 221 3.36 -17.58 -1.87
N GLY A 222 2.33 -17.39 -1.04
CA GLY A 222 2.01 -16.07 -0.53
C GLY A 222 0.52 -15.77 -0.40
N PHE A 223 0.23 -14.47 -0.46
CA PHE A 223 -1.10 -13.89 -0.36
C PHE A 223 -1.22 -12.76 -1.37
N ILE A 224 -2.39 -12.58 -1.96
CA ILE A 224 -2.73 -11.39 -2.75
C ILE A 224 -4.11 -10.91 -2.36
N GLY A 225 -4.28 -9.60 -2.27
CA GLY A 225 -5.58 -9.01 -2.04
C GLY A 225 -5.70 -7.64 -2.70
N ALA A 226 -6.93 -7.26 -3.03
CA ALA A 226 -7.23 -5.99 -3.65
C ALA A 226 -8.18 -5.16 -2.79
N SER A 227 -7.85 -3.89 -2.58
CA SER A 227 -8.65 -2.93 -1.81
C SER A 227 -9.03 -1.72 -2.67
N PRO A 228 -10.19 -1.10 -2.43
CA PRO A 228 -10.58 0.12 -3.14
C PRO A 228 -9.70 1.31 -2.72
N VAL A 229 -9.39 2.16 -3.70
CA VAL A 229 -8.69 3.44 -3.51
C VAL A 229 -9.61 4.54 -4.01
N GLY A 230 -9.86 5.57 -3.21
CA GLY A 230 -10.84 6.59 -3.56
C GLY A 230 -10.39 7.43 -4.74
N PHE A 231 -9.21 8.04 -4.62
CA PHE A 231 -8.64 8.89 -5.66
C PHE A 231 -7.13 9.06 -5.50
N GLY A 232 -6.45 9.49 -6.57
CA GLY A 232 -5.03 9.79 -6.53
C GLY A 232 -4.40 10.19 -7.86
N VAL A 233 -3.10 10.51 -7.80
CA VAL A 233 -2.21 10.71 -8.94
C VAL A 233 -1.22 9.55 -8.96
N LEU A 234 -1.12 8.86 -10.09
CA LEU A 234 -0.35 7.62 -10.21
C LEU A 234 0.88 7.83 -11.09
N ASN A 235 1.97 7.14 -10.76
CA ASN A 235 3.19 7.11 -11.56
C ASN A 235 3.00 6.13 -12.72
N PRO A 236 2.75 6.60 -13.96
CA PRO A 236 2.60 5.69 -15.08
C PRO A 236 3.90 4.91 -15.30
N LYS A 237 3.78 3.72 -15.86
CA LYS A 237 4.91 2.92 -16.29
C LYS A 237 5.87 3.76 -17.15
N THR A 238 7.13 3.79 -16.77
CA THR A 238 8.22 4.47 -17.50
C THR A 238 9.17 3.43 -18.09
N PHE A 239 9.55 3.60 -19.35
CA PHE A 239 10.62 2.84 -20.00
C PHE A 239 11.92 3.66 -20.00
N ARG A 240 13.01 3.09 -19.50
CA ARG A 240 14.35 3.70 -19.54
C ARG A 240 15.18 3.12 -20.70
N GLY A 241 15.55 3.92 -21.70
CA GLY A 241 16.27 3.47 -22.89
C GLY A 241 16.71 4.61 -23.83
N LYS A 242 17.31 4.28 -24.99
CA LYS A 242 17.64 5.29 -26.02
C LYS A 242 16.35 5.93 -26.54
N GLN A 243 16.03 7.14 -26.09
CA GLN A 243 14.94 7.92 -26.68
C GLN A 243 15.23 8.19 -28.16
N ARG A 244 14.36 7.71 -29.04
CA ARG A 244 14.41 7.99 -30.49
C ARG A 244 13.68 9.29 -30.88
N TYR A 245 12.97 9.91 -29.93
CA TYR A 245 12.11 11.08 -30.14
C TYR A 245 12.42 12.17 -29.11
N SER A 246 12.05 13.42 -29.43
CA SER A 246 12.26 14.60 -28.57
C SER A 246 11.36 14.60 -27.31
N ALA A 247 10.20 13.95 -27.38
CA ALA A 247 9.32 13.68 -26.24
C ALA A 247 9.28 12.17 -25.96
N SER A 248 9.25 11.80 -24.69
CA SER A 248 9.05 10.42 -24.24
C SER A 248 7.60 9.96 -24.47
N MET A 249 7.37 8.65 -24.60
CA MET A 249 6.00 8.12 -24.74
C MET A 249 5.16 8.51 -23.53
N GLU A 250 5.79 8.58 -22.35
CA GLU A 250 5.20 9.01 -21.09
C GLU A 250 4.77 10.47 -21.15
N GLN A 251 5.59 11.37 -21.72
CA GLN A 251 5.20 12.77 -21.92
C GLN A 251 4.04 12.92 -22.91
N VAL A 252 4.00 12.11 -23.97
CA VAL A 252 2.87 12.08 -24.92
C VAL A 252 1.61 11.61 -24.20
N ILE A 253 1.72 10.52 -23.43
CA ILE A 253 0.63 9.93 -22.65
C ILE A 253 0.08 10.95 -21.63
N THR A 254 0.94 11.62 -20.86
CA THR A 254 0.54 12.67 -19.90
C THR A 254 -0.15 13.84 -20.60
N ALA A 255 0.34 14.26 -21.78
CA ALA A 255 -0.30 15.34 -22.54
C ALA A 255 -1.69 14.94 -23.04
N ILE A 256 -1.87 13.71 -23.54
CA ILE A 256 -3.19 13.23 -24.01
C ILE A 256 -4.16 13.10 -22.84
N ASP A 257 -3.71 12.60 -21.68
CA ASP A 257 -4.52 12.55 -20.46
C ASP A 257 -5.06 13.92 -20.05
N GLN A 258 -4.20 14.94 -20.10
CA GLN A 258 -4.60 16.32 -19.81
C GLN A 258 -5.59 16.84 -20.85
N LEU A 259 -5.34 16.58 -22.14
CA LEU A 259 -6.25 16.97 -23.23
C LEU A 259 -7.61 16.27 -23.17
N LYS A 260 -7.63 14.99 -22.75
CA LYS A 260 -8.84 14.17 -22.63
C LYS A 260 -9.50 14.29 -21.26
N THR A 261 -8.91 15.04 -20.33
CA THR A 261 -9.33 15.15 -18.93
C THR A 261 -9.62 13.78 -18.32
N GLY A 262 -8.72 12.81 -18.51
CA GLY A 262 -8.89 11.43 -18.07
C GLY A 262 -8.05 10.41 -18.83
N THR A 263 -8.02 9.18 -18.32
CA THR A 263 -7.25 8.04 -18.87
C THR A 263 -8.09 7.12 -19.77
N GLU A 264 -9.36 7.45 -20.00
CA GLU A 264 -10.34 6.59 -20.69
C GLU A 264 -9.94 6.20 -22.12
N TRP A 265 -9.16 7.04 -22.79
CA TRP A 265 -8.66 6.78 -24.15
C TRP A 265 -7.63 5.62 -24.20
N ARG A 266 -7.04 5.27 -23.06
CA ARG A 266 -6.09 4.14 -22.93
C ARG A 266 -6.79 2.79 -22.89
N LYS A 267 -8.12 2.76 -22.78
CA LYS A 267 -8.92 1.54 -22.80
C LYS A 267 -8.61 0.77 -24.07
N LYS A 268 -7.97 -0.39 -23.93
CA LYS A 268 -7.99 -1.40 -24.99
C LYS A 268 -9.39 -1.98 -25.02
N THR A 269 -10.09 -1.87 -26.14
CA THR A 269 -11.26 -2.71 -26.43
C THR A 269 -10.79 -4.15 -26.58
N VAL A 270 -10.49 -4.81 -25.46
CA VAL A 270 -10.21 -6.24 -25.44
C VAL A 270 -11.55 -6.94 -25.50
N SER A 271 -11.75 -7.66 -26.60
CA SER A 271 -12.85 -8.61 -26.76
C SER A 271 -12.95 -9.49 -25.52
N LEU A 272 -14.14 -9.54 -24.93
CA LEU A 272 -14.52 -10.44 -23.84
C LEU A 272 -14.34 -11.93 -24.23
N GLN A 273 -13.10 -12.39 -24.34
CA GLN A 273 -12.80 -13.79 -24.05
C GLN A 273 -12.54 -13.84 -22.55
N ARG A 274 -13.63 -13.85 -21.77
CA ARG A 274 -13.62 -14.35 -20.40
C ARG A 274 -13.10 -15.79 -20.48
N SER A 275 -11.79 -15.96 -20.38
CA SER A 275 -11.19 -17.29 -20.37
C SER A 275 -11.74 -18.05 -19.16
N ASP A 276 -12.32 -19.24 -19.41
CA ASP A 276 -12.91 -20.16 -18.42
C ASP A 276 -11.98 -20.54 -17.24
N VAL A 277 -10.72 -20.11 -17.29
CA VAL A 277 -9.70 -20.20 -16.25
C VAL A 277 -10.10 -19.48 -14.95
N TYR A 278 -10.93 -18.43 -15.02
CA TYR A 278 -11.44 -17.71 -13.83
C TYR A 278 -12.27 -18.61 -12.89
N LEU A 279 -12.96 -19.62 -13.43
CA LEU A 279 -13.99 -20.38 -12.69
C LEU A 279 -13.43 -21.48 -11.77
N LYS A 280 -12.12 -21.77 -11.81
CA LYS A 280 -11.52 -22.87 -11.01
C LYS A 280 -10.77 -22.45 -9.76
N LYS A 281 -10.58 -21.15 -9.51
CA LYS A 281 -9.80 -20.67 -8.36
C LYS A 281 -10.69 -20.37 -7.16
N SER A 282 -10.26 -20.80 -5.97
CA SER A 282 -10.91 -20.48 -4.70
C SER A 282 -10.47 -19.09 -4.24
N PHE A 283 -11.27 -18.08 -4.55
CA PHE A 283 -11.09 -16.73 -4.01
C PHE A 283 -11.67 -16.62 -2.60
N LEU A 284 -11.02 -15.78 -1.80
CA LEU A 284 -11.55 -15.29 -0.53
C LEU A 284 -12.28 -13.97 -0.81
N HIS A 285 -13.50 -13.88 -0.28
CA HIS A 285 -14.36 -12.72 -0.45
C HIS A 285 -14.66 -12.07 0.89
N ASP A 286 -15.02 -10.78 0.83
CA ASP A 286 -15.54 -10.02 1.97
C ASP A 286 -14.63 -10.07 3.21
N LEU A 287 -13.33 -9.99 2.98
CA LEU A 287 -12.35 -9.84 4.05
C LEU A 287 -12.15 -8.35 4.39
N LEU A 288 -11.45 -8.12 5.50
CA LEU A 288 -10.87 -6.83 5.84
C LEU A 288 -9.36 -6.97 5.88
N ASN A 289 -8.66 -5.96 5.37
CA ASN A 289 -7.26 -5.78 5.70
C ASN A 289 -7.18 -5.03 7.03
N MET A 290 -6.70 -5.71 8.07
CA MET A 290 -6.44 -5.14 9.38
C MET A 290 -4.94 -4.87 9.51
N THR A 291 -4.58 -3.62 9.83
CA THR A 291 -3.20 -3.21 10.09
C THR A 291 -3.08 -2.73 11.53
N LEU A 292 -2.19 -3.35 12.31
CA LEU A 292 -1.84 -2.90 13.66
C LEU A 292 -0.50 -2.18 13.58
N ILE A 293 -0.39 -0.97 14.12
CA ILE A 293 0.89 -0.24 14.15
C ILE A 293 1.27 0.03 15.60
N CYS A 294 2.38 -0.56 16.05
CA CYS A 294 2.84 -0.53 17.44
C CYS A 294 4.32 -0.13 17.52
N ASN A 295 4.81 0.18 18.72
CA ASN A 295 6.24 0.42 18.95
C ASN A 295 7.07 -0.84 18.60
N GLU A 296 8.24 -0.66 18.00
CA GLU A 296 9.11 -1.77 17.60
C GLU A 296 9.47 -2.67 18.80
N GLY A 297 9.42 -3.99 18.60
CA GLY A 297 9.70 -4.98 19.63
C GLY A 297 8.47 -5.42 20.43
N LYS A 298 7.30 -4.80 20.23
CA LYS A 298 6.03 -5.19 20.86
C LYS A 298 5.13 -6.05 19.96
N SER A 299 5.50 -6.23 18.69
CA SER A 299 4.65 -6.90 17.69
C SER A 299 4.40 -8.39 17.96
N SER A 300 5.35 -9.11 18.56
CA SER A 300 5.28 -10.57 18.67
C SER A 300 4.08 -11.06 19.48
N ASP A 301 3.84 -10.49 20.66
CA ASP A 301 2.74 -10.90 21.54
C ASP A 301 1.38 -10.53 20.94
N ILE A 302 1.29 -9.33 20.36
CA ILE A 302 0.09 -8.81 19.68
C ILE A 302 -0.30 -9.71 18.50
N VAL A 303 0.68 -10.05 17.65
CA VAL A 303 0.49 -10.93 16.49
C VAL A 303 0.01 -12.31 16.93
N ASN A 304 0.64 -12.90 17.95
CA ASN A 304 0.26 -14.20 18.46
C ASN A 304 -1.16 -14.21 19.04
N ALA A 305 -1.55 -13.14 19.75
CA ALA A 305 -2.90 -12.95 20.25
C ALA A 305 -3.92 -12.86 19.11
N ALA A 306 -3.65 -12.03 18.08
CA ALA A 306 -4.51 -11.89 16.92
C ALA A 306 -4.70 -13.21 16.15
N ILE A 307 -3.62 -13.98 15.95
CA ILE A 307 -3.68 -15.28 15.27
C ILE A 307 -4.44 -16.31 16.11
N SER A 308 -4.29 -16.29 17.44
CA SER A 308 -5.05 -17.16 18.34
C SER A 308 -6.54 -16.82 18.35
N ALA A 309 -6.88 -15.55 18.10
CA ALA A 309 -8.25 -15.05 17.98
C ALA A 309 -8.87 -15.21 16.57
N GLY A 310 -8.14 -15.80 15.61
CA GLY A 310 -8.68 -16.18 14.30
C GLY A 310 -8.08 -15.47 13.09
N ALA A 311 -7.01 -14.68 13.23
CA ALA A 311 -6.27 -14.18 12.07
C ALA A 311 -5.53 -15.33 11.35
N GLY A 312 -5.65 -15.41 10.02
CA GLY A 312 -5.07 -16.51 9.22
C GLY A 312 -3.53 -16.48 9.13
N GLY A 313 -2.94 -15.31 9.36
CA GLY A 313 -1.50 -15.05 9.31
C GLY A 313 -1.27 -13.54 9.30
N ALA A 314 -0.02 -13.13 9.51
CA ALA A 314 0.33 -11.71 9.52
C ALA A 314 1.68 -11.45 8.86
N THR A 315 1.82 -10.28 8.25
CA THR A 315 3.11 -9.78 7.75
C THR A 315 3.52 -8.57 8.56
N ILE A 316 4.73 -8.61 9.14
CA ILE A 316 5.29 -7.54 9.96
C ILE A 316 6.30 -6.77 9.14
N SER A 317 6.16 -5.44 9.08
CA SER A 317 7.08 -4.54 8.40
C SER A 317 7.58 -3.47 9.37
N LYS A 318 8.87 -3.10 9.26
CA LYS A 318 9.42 -1.99 10.04
C LYS A 318 9.06 -0.66 9.40
N ILE A 319 8.61 0.29 10.23
CA ILE A 319 8.28 1.64 9.80
C ILE A 319 8.89 2.66 10.77
N LYS A 320 9.05 3.88 10.31
CA LYS A 320 9.47 5.03 11.11
C LYS A 320 8.29 5.92 11.34
N TYR A 321 8.23 6.55 12.50
CA TYR A 321 7.24 7.55 12.83
C TYR A 321 7.94 8.89 13.07
N SER A 322 7.42 9.92 12.41
CA SER A 322 7.87 11.29 12.50
C SER A 322 6.73 12.15 13.03
N THR A 323 7.05 13.02 14.00
CA THR A 323 6.14 14.07 14.46
C THR A 323 6.87 15.40 14.61
N MET A 324 6.18 16.50 14.30
CA MET A 324 6.69 17.87 14.49
C MET A 324 6.59 18.34 15.94
N THR A 325 5.67 17.75 16.70
CA THR A 325 5.44 18.06 18.11
C THR A 325 6.24 17.07 18.96
N ALA A 326 6.82 17.50 20.08
CA ALA A 326 7.56 16.61 20.97
C ALA A 326 6.70 15.37 21.29
N SER A 327 7.17 14.18 20.92
CA SER A 327 6.35 12.98 21.10
C SER A 327 6.07 12.79 22.59
N LYS A 328 4.83 12.45 22.93
CA LYS A 328 4.57 11.87 24.25
C LYS A 328 5.48 10.65 24.37
N HIS A 329 6.19 10.50 25.49
CA HIS A 329 7.20 9.45 25.73
C HIS A 329 6.72 8.02 25.38
N ALA A 330 5.41 7.79 25.31
CA ALA A 330 4.75 6.56 24.89
C ALA A 330 4.96 6.17 23.40
N VAL A 331 5.12 7.12 22.47
CA VAL A 331 5.20 6.80 21.03
C VAL A 331 6.64 6.86 20.54
N SER A 332 7.18 5.69 20.17
CA SER A 332 8.53 5.55 19.63
C SER A 332 8.59 5.96 18.15
N PRO A 333 9.67 6.62 17.71
CA PRO A 333 9.96 6.81 16.28
C PRO A 333 10.18 5.49 15.53
N ALA A 334 10.62 4.42 16.21
CA ALA A 334 10.80 3.10 15.61
C ALA A 334 9.56 2.25 15.87
N ARG A 335 8.87 1.83 14.82
CA ARG A 335 7.56 1.15 14.89
C ARG A 335 7.49 -0.06 13.95
N GLU A 336 6.49 -0.90 14.20
CA GLU A 336 6.20 -2.07 13.37
C GLU A 336 4.73 -2.03 12.94
N ALA A 337 4.49 -2.28 11.65
CA ALA A 337 3.18 -2.46 11.06
C ALA A 337 2.92 -3.96 10.84
N ILE A 338 1.79 -4.45 11.34
CA ILE A 338 1.34 -5.84 11.24
C ILE A 338 0.10 -5.85 10.34
N SER A 339 0.21 -6.38 9.12
CA SER A 339 -0.92 -6.49 8.19
C SER A 339 -1.47 -7.91 8.14
N MET A 340 -2.80 -8.04 8.18
CA MET A 340 -3.53 -9.29 8.21
C MET A 340 -4.80 -9.21 7.34
N GLY A 341 -5.09 -10.26 6.58
CA GLY A 341 -6.42 -10.49 6.02
C GLY A 341 -7.29 -11.21 7.05
N VAL A 342 -8.37 -10.57 7.50
CA VAL A 342 -9.24 -11.10 8.56
C VAL A 342 -10.71 -11.12 8.12
N SER A 343 -11.47 -12.09 8.64
CA SER A 343 -12.92 -12.09 8.45
C SER A 343 -13.55 -10.97 9.29
N PRO A 344 -14.56 -10.24 8.77
CA PRO A 344 -15.32 -9.25 9.55
C PRO A 344 -15.85 -9.81 10.87
N LYS A 345 -16.23 -11.10 10.90
CA LYS A 345 -16.75 -11.79 12.09
C LYS A 345 -15.72 -11.94 13.20
N SER A 346 -14.43 -11.94 12.87
CA SER A 346 -13.33 -12.15 13.81
C SER A 346 -12.75 -10.84 14.35
N VAL A 347 -13.15 -9.68 13.82
CA VAL A 347 -12.55 -8.38 14.16
C VAL A 347 -12.65 -8.06 15.66
N GLU A 348 -13.85 -8.15 16.24
CA GLU A 348 -14.05 -7.84 17.66
C GLU A 348 -13.30 -8.81 18.58
N ALA A 349 -13.29 -10.11 18.22
CA ALA A 349 -12.51 -11.11 18.95
C ALA A 349 -11.01 -10.82 18.91
N ILE A 350 -10.49 -10.40 17.75
CA ILE A 350 -9.09 -10.00 17.59
C ILE A 350 -8.79 -8.75 18.40
N ILE A 351 -9.63 -7.71 18.34
CA ILE A 351 -9.45 -6.47 19.13
C ILE A 351 -9.38 -6.78 20.63
N HIS A 352 -10.31 -7.58 21.14
CA HIS A 352 -10.30 -7.96 22.56
C HIS A 352 -9.04 -8.76 22.94
N ALA A 353 -8.59 -9.67 22.07
CA ALA A 353 -7.37 -10.46 22.32
C ALA A 353 -6.09 -9.61 22.33
N ILE A 354 -5.95 -8.67 21.40
CA ILE A 354 -4.78 -7.78 21.36
C ILE A 354 -4.81 -6.75 22.50
N GLU A 355 -6.00 -6.31 22.91
CA GLU A 355 -6.18 -5.45 24.07
C GLU A 355 -5.73 -6.14 25.36
N ALA A 356 -6.15 -7.40 25.56
CA ALA A 356 -5.67 -8.23 26.67
C ALA A 356 -4.16 -8.49 26.62
N ALA A 357 -3.55 -8.49 25.42
CA ALA A 357 -2.10 -8.56 25.23
C ALA A 357 -1.38 -7.20 25.41
N GLY A 358 -2.09 -6.14 25.82
CA GLY A 358 -1.52 -4.83 26.10
C GLY A 358 -1.27 -3.95 24.87
N ALA A 359 -1.97 -4.19 23.75
CA ALA A 359 -1.79 -3.42 22.52
C ALA A 359 -1.98 -1.91 22.72
N PHE A 360 -2.97 -1.50 23.50
CA PHE A 360 -3.32 -0.09 23.71
C PHE A 360 -2.59 0.57 24.89
N GLY A 361 -1.74 -0.16 25.60
CA GLY A 361 -0.94 0.40 26.69
C GLY A 361 0.09 1.44 26.22
N SER A 362 0.54 2.30 27.13
CA SER A 362 1.50 3.39 26.83
C SER A 362 2.77 2.91 26.14
N ASP A 363 3.28 1.73 26.52
CA ASP A 363 4.55 1.20 26.01
C ASP A 363 4.44 0.64 24.59
N THR A 364 3.22 0.28 24.18
CA THR A 364 2.94 -0.33 22.87
C THR A 364 2.36 0.68 21.89
N ALA A 365 1.50 1.58 22.40
CA ALA A 365 0.82 2.64 21.69
C ALA A 365 0.20 2.18 20.36
N CYS A 366 -0.44 1.02 20.33
CA CYS A 366 -0.93 0.42 19.09
C CYS A 366 -2.14 1.19 18.54
N ILE A 367 -2.10 1.54 17.25
CA ILE A 367 -3.30 1.90 16.48
C ILE A 367 -3.79 0.69 15.69
N VAL A 368 -5.09 0.64 15.45
CA VAL A 368 -5.75 -0.38 14.62
C VAL A 368 -6.41 0.31 13.43
N GLU A 369 -5.99 -0.06 12.24
CA GLU A 369 -6.59 0.35 10.96
C GLU A 369 -7.30 -0.84 10.34
N THR A 370 -8.52 -0.66 9.86
CA THR A 370 -9.20 -1.64 9.00
C THR A 370 -9.67 -1.00 7.71
N LYS A 371 -9.54 -1.73 6.60
CA LYS A 371 -10.10 -1.34 5.29
C LYS A 371 -10.68 -2.53 4.54
N PRO A 372 -11.64 -2.33 3.63
CA PRO A 372 -12.21 -3.40 2.83
C PRO A 372 -11.16 -4.17 2.03
N LEU A 373 -11.27 -5.49 2.01
CA LEU A 373 -10.49 -6.40 1.19
C LEU A 373 -11.45 -7.36 0.45
N PRO A 374 -12.23 -6.84 -0.52
CA PRO A 374 -13.33 -7.56 -1.16
C PRO A 374 -12.90 -8.83 -1.90
N LEU A 375 -11.65 -8.88 -2.37
CA LEU A 375 -11.11 -10.00 -3.11
C LEU A 375 -9.69 -10.31 -2.66
N ALA A 376 -9.45 -11.57 -2.30
CA ALA A 376 -8.13 -12.08 -1.97
C ALA A 376 -7.93 -13.52 -2.48
N CYS A 377 -6.68 -13.94 -2.61
CA CYS A 377 -6.32 -15.30 -2.97
C CYS A 377 -5.07 -15.73 -2.19
N THR A 378 -5.11 -16.95 -1.68
CA THR A 378 -3.99 -17.64 -1.06
C THR A 378 -4.30 -19.14 -1.08
N TYR A 379 -3.30 -19.98 -0.80
CA TYR A 379 -3.54 -21.40 -0.64
C TYR A 379 -4.38 -21.69 0.60
N LEU A 380 -5.54 -22.30 0.39
CA LEU A 380 -6.38 -22.88 1.42
C LEU A 380 -6.10 -24.38 1.41
N GLY A 381 -5.40 -24.88 2.44
CA GLY A 381 -5.21 -26.31 2.63
C GLY A 381 -6.56 -27.00 2.62
N LYS A 382 -6.81 -27.83 1.60
CA LYS A 382 -8.02 -28.66 1.50
C LYS A 382 -7.88 -29.91 2.34
#